data_AF-A0A183NTA7-F1
#
_entry.id   AF-A0A183NTA7-F1
#
_cell.length_a   1.000
_cell.length_b   1.000
_cell.length_c   1.000
_cell.angle_alpha   90.00
_cell.angle_beta   90.00
_cell.angle_gamma   90.00
#
_symmetry.space_group_name_H-M   'P 1'
#
loop_
_entity.id
_entity.type
_entity.pdbx_description
1 polymer ?
#
loop_
_entity_poly.entity_id
_entity_poly.type
_entity_poly.pdbx_seq_one_letter_code
_entity_poly.pdbx_strand_id
1 'polypeptide(L)' 'MGVFEMDKFARGTKAAMDEVVKATKNGATTIIGGGDTATCCAKWDTEDKVSHVSTGGGASLELLEGKQLPGVVALTDAH' A
#
# COMPACT_ATOMS: atom_id res chain seq x y z
N MET A 1 -4.63 -2.30 -13.65
CA MET A 1 -5.51 -1.95 -12.51
C MET A 1 -6.94 -2.33 -12.87
N GLY A 2 -7.63 -3.07 -12.00
CA GLY A 2 -9.00 -3.57 -12.23
C GLY A 2 -9.51 -4.41 -11.05
N VAL A 3 -10.69 -5.02 -11.19
CA VAL A 3 -11.33 -5.91 -10.19
C VAL A 3 -10.50 -7.19 -10.03
N PHE A 4 -9.48 -7.13 -9.19
CA PHE A 4 -8.47 -8.17 -9.03
C PHE A 4 -8.99 -9.40 -8.29
N GLU A 5 -10.17 -9.31 -7.68
CA GLU A 5 -10.92 -10.42 -7.14
C GLU A 5 -11.35 -11.40 -8.24
N MET A 6 -11.53 -10.90 -9.47
CA MET A 6 -11.85 -11.72 -10.65
C MET A 6 -10.59 -11.99 -11.47
N ASP A 7 -10.16 -13.25 -11.57
CA ASP A 7 -8.90 -13.60 -12.23
C ASP A 7 -8.80 -13.13 -13.69
N LYS A 8 -9.94 -13.03 -14.40
CA LYS A 8 -10.00 -12.50 -15.77
C LYS A 8 -9.55 -11.04 -15.86
N PHE A 9 -9.68 -10.26 -14.78
CA PHE A 9 -9.33 -8.84 -14.72
C PHE A 9 -8.14 -8.54 -13.80
N ALA A 10 -7.61 -9.55 -13.11
CA ALA A 10 -6.50 -9.42 -12.17
C ALA A 10 -5.13 -9.16 -12.83
N ARG A 11 -4.95 -9.53 -14.11
CA ARG A 11 -3.65 -9.43 -14.81
C ARG A 11 -3.04 -8.03 -14.75
N GLY A 12 -3.86 -7.00 -14.97
CA GLY A 12 -3.39 -5.61 -14.95
C GLY A 12 -3.03 -5.11 -13.55
N THR A 13 -3.60 -5.68 -12.48
CA THR A 13 -3.24 -5.33 -11.10
C THR A 13 -1.97 -6.09 -10.68
N LYS A 14 -1.84 -7.36 -11.08
CA LYS A 14 -0.62 -8.14 -10.89
C LYS A 14 0.61 -7.50 -11.56
N ALA A 15 0.48 -7.10 -12.82
CA ALA A 15 1.58 -6.44 -13.53
C ALA A 15 2.04 -5.14 -12.87
N ALA A 16 1.10 -4.37 -12.32
CA ALA A 16 1.44 -3.17 -11.54
C ALA A 16 2.21 -3.53 -10.25
N MET A 17 1.76 -4.57 -9.53
CA MET A 17 2.45 -5.05 -8.33
C MET A 17 3.87 -5.52 -8.63
N ASP A 18 4.08 -6.28 -9.71
CA ASP A 18 5.39 -6.77 -10.12
C ASP A 18 6.38 -5.61 -10.39
N GLU A 19 5.92 -4.53 -11.05
CA GLU A 19 6.75 -3.34 -11.28
C GLU A 19 7.04 -2.56 -9.98
N VAL A 20 6.09 -2.50 -9.04
CA VAL A 20 6.32 -1.89 -7.71
C VAL A 20 7.38 -2.67 -6.94
N VAL A 21 7.29 -4.00 -6.90
CA VAL A 21 8.29 -4.86 -6.27
C VAL A 21 9.66 -4.65 -6.92
N LYS A 22 9.72 -4.55 -8.24
CA LYS A 22 10.97 -4.28 -8.97
C LYS A 22 11.54 -2.90 -8.64
N ALA A 23 10.71 -1.86 -8.55
CA ALA A 23 11.14 -0.54 -8.12
C ALA A 23 11.72 -0.57 -6.69
N THR A 24 11.07 -1.32 -5.79
CA THR A 24 11.55 -1.54 -4.41
C THR A 24 12.93 -2.17 -4.40
N LYS A 25 13.13 -3.25 -5.18
CA LYS A 25 14.43 -3.91 -5.33
C LYS A 25 15.52 -2.99 -5.89
N ASN A 26 15.12 -2.01 -6.71
CA ASN A 26 16.03 -1.01 -7.26
C ASN A 26 16.31 0.16 -6.29
N GLY A 27 15.84 0.07 -5.04
CA GLY A 27 16.12 1.04 -3.98
C GLY A 27 15.08 2.15 -3.85
N ALA A 28 13.96 2.10 -4.57
CA ALA A 28 12.87 3.03 -4.36
C ALA A 28 12.09 2.67 -3.08
N THR A 29 11.70 3.67 -2.28
CA THR A 29 10.73 3.47 -1.20
C THR A 29 9.35 3.27 -1.81
N THR A 30 8.72 2.13 -1.55
CA THR A 30 7.38 1.82 -2.04
C THR A 30 6.39 1.69 -0.89
N ILE A 31 5.29 2.45 -1.00
CA ILE A 31 4.24 2.49 0.00
C ILE A 31 2.96 2.02 -0.66
N ILE A 32 2.44 0.89 -0.22
CA ILE A 32 1.13 0.38 -0.62
C ILE A 32 0.10 0.83 0.42
N GLY A 33 -0.98 1.46 -0.02
CA GLY A 33 -2.06 1.95 0.85
C GLY A 33 -3.42 1.42 0.45
N GLY A 34 -4.22 1.06 1.46
CA GLY A 34 -5.62 0.62 1.32
C GLY A 34 -5.82 -0.87 1.58
N GLY A 35 -6.95 -1.23 2.19
CA GLY A 35 -7.27 -2.62 2.52
C GLY A 35 -7.31 -3.55 1.30
N ASP A 36 -7.84 -3.06 0.18
CA ASP A 36 -7.88 -3.84 -1.07
C ASP A 36 -6.48 -4.03 -1.67
N THR A 37 -5.65 -2.99 -1.65
CA THR A 37 -4.27 -3.06 -2.13
C THR A 37 -3.39 -3.92 -1.21
N ALA A 38 -3.65 -3.93 0.10
CA ALA A 38 -3.01 -4.83 1.05
C ALA A 38 -3.43 -6.30 0.79
N THR A 39 -4.71 -6.55 0.54
CA THR A 39 -5.22 -7.89 0.17
C THR A 39 -4.61 -8.39 -1.14
N CYS A 40 -4.38 -7.47 -2.08
CA CYS A 40 -3.65 -7.72 -3.32
C CYS A 40 -2.19 -8.12 -3.09
N CYS A 41 -1.48 -7.49 -2.14
CA CYS A 41 -0.14 -7.93 -1.73
C CYS A 41 -0.15 -9.33 -1.12
N ALA A 42 -1.12 -9.62 -0.24
CA ALA A 42 -1.29 -10.93 0.37
C ALA A 42 -1.59 -12.01 -0.67
N LYS A 43 -2.45 -11.72 -1.67
CA LYS A 43 -2.81 -12.65 -2.75
C LYS A 43 -1.61 -13.11 -3.59
N TRP A 44 -0.55 -12.31 -3.68
CA TRP A 44 0.64 -12.60 -4.49
C TRP A 44 1.94 -12.71 -3.69
N ASP A 45 1.85 -12.84 -2.37
CA ASP A 45 3.00 -12.95 -1.46
C ASP A 45 4.05 -11.86 -1.73
N THR A 46 3.61 -10.61 -1.82
CA THR A 46 4.49 -9.44 -2.06
C THR A 46 4.59 -8.49 -0.88
N GLU A 47 3.99 -8.82 0.27
CA GLU A 47 4.01 -8.00 1.48
C GLU A 47 5.42 -7.72 1.99
N ASP A 48 6.29 -8.73 1.93
CA ASP A 48 7.71 -8.68 2.31
C ASP A 48 8.60 -8.03 1.25
N LYS A 49 8.04 -7.73 0.07
CA LYS A 49 8.76 -7.23 -1.11
C LYS A 49 8.55 -5.75 -1.40
N VAL A 50 7.77 -5.07 -0.57
CA VAL A 50 7.50 -3.62 -0.62
C VAL A 50 7.98 -2.95 0.67
N SER A 51 8.24 -1.64 0.65
CA SER A 51 8.82 -0.97 1.83
C SER A 51 7.83 -0.78 2.97
N HIS A 52 6.54 -0.57 2.66
CA HIS A 52 5.49 -0.42 3.66
C HIS A 52 4.12 -0.84 3.11
N VAL A 53 3.32 -1.53 3.93
CA VAL A 53 1.92 -1.86 3.65
C VAL A 53 1.05 -1.20 4.71
N SER A 54 0.17 -0.29 4.27
CA SER A 54 -0.83 0.35 5.12
C SER A 54 -2.23 -0.16 4.80
N THR A 55 -2.96 -0.58 5.85
CA THR A 55 -4.38 -0.92 5.77
C THR A 55 -5.29 0.30 5.84
N GLY A 56 -4.77 1.43 6.35
CA GLY A 56 -5.52 2.67 6.55
C GLY A 56 -5.63 3.50 5.28
N GLY A 57 -6.24 2.99 4.21
CA GLY A 57 -6.26 3.64 2.89
C GLY A 57 -6.56 5.14 2.92
N GLY A 58 -7.71 5.53 3.48
CA GLY A 58 -8.09 6.94 3.60
C GLY A 58 -7.17 7.75 4.53
N ALA A 59 -6.84 7.20 5.69
CA ALA A 59 -5.94 7.86 6.65
C ALA A 59 -4.53 8.07 6.09
N SER A 60 -4.00 7.11 5.32
CA SER A 60 -2.72 7.21 4.65
C SER A 60 -2.73 8.24 3.53
N LEU A 61 -3.81 8.36 2.77
CA LEU A 61 -3.96 9.43 1.79
C LEU A 61 -4.02 10.80 2.46
N GLU A 62 -4.82 10.96 3.51
CA GLU A 62 -4.89 12.21 4.27
C GLU A 62 -3.54 12.59 4.90
N LEU A 63 -2.79 11.60 5.39
CA LEU A 63 -1.42 11.80 5.88
C LEU A 63 -0.48 12.29 4.76
N LEU A 64 -0.55 11.68 3.57
CA LEU A 64 0.26 12.07 2.41
C LEU A 64 -0.15 13.45 1.84
N GLU A 65 -1.41 13.84 2.01
CA GLU A 65 -1.92 15.19 1.71
C GLU A 65 -1.42 16.24 2.72
N GLY A 66 -0.74 15.84 3.80
CA GLY A 66 -0.23 16.73 4.84
C GLY A 66 -1.30 17.17 5.85
N LYS A 67 -2.45 16.51 5.89
CA LYS A 67 -3.50 16.79 6.88
C LYS A 67 -3.08 16.26 8.24
N GLN A 68 -3.51 16.97 9.28
CA GLN A 68 -3.38 16.48 10.64
C GLN A 68 -4.45 15.41 10.90
N LEU A 69 -4.01 14.16 11.09
CA LEU A 69 -4.91 13.08 11.48
C LEU A 69 -5.28 13.26 12.97
N PRO A 70 -6.57 13.39 13.33
CA PRO A 70 -6.98 13.65 14.72
C PRO A 70 -6.44 12.63 15.73
N GLY A 71 -6.38 11.35 15.33
CA GLY A 71 -5.85 10.27 16.17
C GLY A 71 -4.33 10.33 16.37
N VAL A 72 -3.58 10.91 15.42
CA VAL A 72 -2.12 11.10 15.55
C VAL A 72 -1.82 12.32 16.40
N VAL A 73 -2.58 13.41 16.24
CA VAL A 73 -2.43 14.63 17.05
C VAL A 73 -2.72 14.40 18.53
N ALA A 74 -3.61 13.45 18.84
CA ALA A 74 -3.93 13.11 20.22
C ALA A 74 -2.83 12.32 20.95
N LEU A 75 -1.79 11.86 20.25
CA LEU A 75 -0.68 11.11 20.85
C LEU A 75 0.24 12.05 21.62
N THR A 76 0.72 11.60 22.78
CA THR A 76 1.81 12.27 23.51
C THR A 76 3.15 11.93 22.88
N ASP A 77 4.12 12.85 22.98
CA ASP A 77 5.48 12.61 22.50
C ASP A 77 6.11 11.37 23.16
N ALA A 78 6.98 10.71 22.41
CA ALA A 78 7.75 9.59 22.95
C ALA A 78 8.73 10.13 24.01
N HIS A 79 8.52 9.73 25.27
CA HIS A 79 9.44 9.97 26.38
C HIS A 79 10.67 9.07 26.33
#